data_AF-A0A7S2TUA8-F1
#
_entry.id   AF-A0A7S2TUA8-F1
#
_cell.length_a   1.000
_cell.length_b   1.000
_cell.length_c   1.000
_cell.angle_alpha   90.00
_cell.angle_beta   90.00
_cell.angle_gamma   90.00
#
_symmetry.space_group_name_H-M   'P 1'
#
loop_
_entity.id
_entity.type
_entity.pdbx_description
1 polymer ?
#
loop_
_entity_poly.entity_id
_entity_poly.type
_entity_poly.pdbx_seq_one_letter_code
_entity_poly.pdbx_strand_id
1 'polypeptide(L)'
;VGTCLAALFLAGARNWKIMNKPIRDTVADYAATVSILFFSAVPYMTSKVRRVDIEKLQVPDTFETTSGRDWLVDLGDISPGAAIGAIIPGFILTVLFFFDHNVSSLLAQAKEFKLKKGSAYHWDFFVIGINLLITGLLGIPPVNGLIPQAPLHTKSLAEVEFEGEGSKKKEVVKLVHEQRISNFMQAVLIGIMLSPPLLEVLGLIPRPTLDGLFLFMGFASFGGNQFAERVVLLITEPELRETHNEYLEKVPWETIRSFTWIQLWFCALIFALTLTPAAMIFPLLIASLVVMRKVVFPRFYQKEHLLALDDDGMEVGEGDGDEGEESDKKQLASPGIADREKGETKERIRVADMPKGKNGSIVGSIVADNGL
;
A
#
# COMPACT_ATOMS: atom_id res chain seq x y z
N VAL A 1 -21.67 7.21 11.02
CA VAL A 1 -21.22 8.63 10.99
C VAL A 1 -20.25 8.96 12.11
N GLY A 2 -20.62 8.87 13.39
CA GLY A 2 -19.75 9.26 14.53
C GLY A 2 -18.32 8.69 14.47
N THR A 3 -18.18 7.38 14.23
CA THR A 3 -16.88 6.71 14.06
C THR A 3 -16.01 7.34 12.97
N CYS A 4 -16.61 7.73 11.83
CA CYS A 4 -15.90 8.36 10.73
C CYS A 4 -15.37 9.75 11.11
N LEU A 5 -16.23 10.58 11.71
CA LEU A 5 -15.83 11.93 12.13
C LEU A 5 -14.75 11.91 13.21
N ALA A 6 -14.84 10.98 14.16
CA ALA A 6 -13.78 10.78 15.16
C ALA A 6 -12.48 10.27 14.54
N ALA A 7 -12.54 9.32 13.60
CA ALA A 7 -11.35 8.82 12.92
C ALA A 7 -10.68 9.90 12.07
N LEU A 8 -11.44 10.72 11.35
CA LEU A 8 -10.91 11.88 10.60
C LEU A 8 -10.29 12.93 11.54
N PHE A 9 -10.95 13.25 12.67
CA PHE A 9 -10.45 14.20 13.65
C PHE A 9 -9.13 13.72 14.28
N LEU A 10 -9.07 12.45 14.72
CA LEU A 10 -7.88 11.85 15.33
C LEU A 10 -6.75 11.65 14.31
N ALA A 11 -7.05 11.27 13.06
CA ALA A 11 -6.05 11.20 11.99
C ALA A 11 -5.44 12.59 11.70
N GLY A 12 -6.23 13.66 11.85
CA GLY A 12 -5.77 15.04 11.81
C GLY A 12 -4.80 15.44 12.93
N ALA A 13 -4.53 14.59 13.93
CA ALA A 13 -3.67 14.91 15.07
C ALA A 13 -2.22 15.25 14.67
N ARG A 14 -1.70 14.70 13.56
CA ARG A 14 -0.38 15.07 13.02
C ARG A 14 -0.23 16.59 12.82
N ASN A 15 -1.32 17.26 12.44
CA ASN A 15 -1.38 18.70 12.15
C ASN A 15 -1.75 19.56 13.37
N TRP A 16 -2.02 18.96 14.54
CA TRP A 16 -2.39 19.73 15.72
C TRP A 16 -1.19 20.51 16.28
N LYS A 17 -1.42 21.79 16.59
CA LYS A 17 -0.42 22.66 17.27
C LYS A 17 -0.25 22.34 18.76
N ILE A 18 -1.10 21.47 19.31
CA ILE A 18 -1.05 20.96 20.68
C ILE A 18 -0.45 19.55 20.71
N MET A 19 0.11 19.15 21.86
CA MET A 19 0.82 17.89 22.11
C MET A 19 2.20 17.76 21.45
N ASN A 20 3.04 16.89 22.04
CA ASN A 20 4.36 16.54 21.52
C ASN A 20 4.25 15.67 20.26
N LYS A 21 5.19 15.80 19.31
CA LYS A 21 5.26 15.00 18.07
C LYS A 21 4.91 13.51 18.26
N PRO A 22 5.59 12.73 19.12
CA PRO A 22 5.31 11.29 19.25
C PRO A 22 3.89 10.97 19.73
N ILE A 23 3.26 11.86 20.52
CA ILE A 23 1.87 11.67 20.97
C ILE A 23 0.91 11.90 19.81
N ARG A 24 1.12 12.97 19.03
CA ARG A 24 0.30 13.27 17.84
C ARG A 24 0.36 12.17 16.79
N ASP A 25 1.57 11.69 16.51
CA ASP A 25 1.82 10.64 15.53
C ASP A 25 1.12 9.34 15.98
N THR A 26 1.30 8.94 17.25
CA THR A 26 0.59 7.78 17.85
C THR A 26 -0.93 7.93 17.79
N VAL A 27 -1.49 9.09 18.12
CA VAL A 27 -2.95 9.33 18.08
C VAL A 27 -3.50 9.24 16.66
N ALA A 28 -2.75 9.71 15.66
CA ALA A 28 -3.14 9.63 14.27
C ALA A 28 -3.08 8.20 13.72
N ASP A 29 -2.03 7.45 14.07
CA ASP A 29 -1.83 6.08 13.58
C ASP A 29 -2.89 5.11 14.15
N TYR A 30 -3.29 5.30 15.41
CA TYR A 30 -4.37 4.53 16.05
C TYR A 30 -5.78 5.16 15.90
N ALA A 31 -5.94 6.22 15.08
CA ALA A 31 -7.19 6.98 14.96
C ALA A 31 -8.43 6.11 14.65
N ALA A 32 -8.30 5.19 13.70
CA ALA A 32 -9.37 4.25 13.33
C ALA A 32 -9.69 3.29 14.49
N THR A 33 -8.67 2.63 15.06
CA THR A 33 -8.80 1.66 16.16
C THR A 33 -9.44 2.27 17.40
N VAL A 34 -8.99 3.46 17.82
CA VAL A 34 -9.56 4.19 18.97
C VAL A 34 -11.01 4.58 18.70
N SER A 35 -11.34 5.01 17.48
CA SER A 35 -12.72 5.35 17.11
C SER A 35 -13.66 4.15 17.15
N ILE A 36 -13.23 2.99 16.63
CA ILE A 36 -14.00 1.73 16.71
C ILE A 36 -14.22 1.36 18.18
N LEU A 37 -13.16 1.37 18.99
CA LEU A 37 -13.24 0.98 20.41
C LEU A 37 -14.19 1.89 21.19
N PHE A 38 -14.08 3.21 21.00
CA PHE A 38 -14.95 4.20 21.64
C PHE A 38 -16.42 4.01 21.24
N PHE A 39 -16.74 3.98 19.94
CA PHE A 39 -18.13 3.84 19.50
C PHE A 39 -18.71 2.44 19.74
N SER A 40 -17.88 1.42 19.91
CA SER A 40 -18.33 0.10 20.39
C SER A 40 -18.63 0.08 21.89
N ALA A 41 -17.96 0.91 22.70
CA ALA A 41 -18.23 1.03 24.14
C ALA A 41 -19.46 1.90 24.46
N VAL A 42 -19.75 2.93 23.65
CA VAL A 42 -20.86 3.88 23.87
C VAL A 42 -22.23 3.23 24.19
N PRO A 43 -22.70 2.19 23.48
CA PRO A 43 -23.95 1.49 23.81
C PRO A 43 -24.01 0.90 25.22
N TYR A 44 -22.87 0.47 25.75
CA TYR A 44 -22.74 -0.13 27.07
C TYR A 44 -22.57 0.92 28.18
N MET A 45 -22.02 2.10 27.86
CA MET A 45 -21.82 3.20 28.82
C MET A 45 -23.11 3.93 29.22
N THR A 46 -24.11 4.03 28.33
CA THR A 46 -25.29 4.89 28.55
C THR A 46 -26.59 4.10 28.66
N SER A 47 -27.25 4.17 29.82
CA SER A 47 -28.51 3.46 30.10
C SER A 47 -29.68 3.79 29.17
N LYS A 48 -29.68 4.97 28.53
CA LYS A 48 -30.64 5.35 27.48
C LYS A 48 -30.37 4.65 26.15
N VAL A 49 -29.10 4.46 25.78
CA VAL A 49 -28.68 3.83 24.52
C VAL A 49 -28.82 2.32 24.60
N ARG A 50 -28.52 1.72 25.78
CA ARG A 50 -28.72 0.28 26.07
C ARG A 50 -30.18 -0.22 25.91
N ARG A 51 -31.16 0.69 25.82
CA ARG A 51 -32.58 0.36 25.55
C ARG A 51 -32.93 0.30 24.06
N VAL A 52 -32.06 0.81 23.20
CA VAL A 52 -32.19 0.69 21.75
C VAL A 52 -31.52 -0.61 21.36
N ASP A 53 -32.25 -1.48 20.65
CA ASP A 53 -31.64 -2.65 20.04
C ASP A 53 -30.79 -2.19 18.85
N ILE A 54 -29.50 -2.44 18.92
CA ILE A 54 -28.53 -2.02 17.90
C ILE A 54 -27.98 -3.29 17.28
N GLU A 55 -28.12 -3.40 15.96
CA GLU A 55 -27.58 -4.53 15.20
C GLU A 55 -26.07 -4.69 15.48
N LYS A 56 -25.70 -5.87 15.94
CA LYS A 56 -24.32 -6.26 16.24
C LYS A 56 -23.77 -7.13 15.13
N LEU A 57 -22.45 -7.32 15.12
CA LEU A 57 -21.81 -8.28 14.25
C LEU A 57 -22.36 -9.69 14.54
N GLN A 58 -22.92 -10.34 13.52
CA GLN A 58 -23.31 -11.74 13.60
C GLN A 58 -22.04 -12.60 13.53
N VAL A 59 -21.73 -13.27 14.64
CA VAL A 59 -20.64 -14.24 14.77
C VAL A 59 -21.25 -15.61 15.08
N PRO A 60 -20.71 -16.72 14.54
CA PRO A 60 -21.14 -18.05 14.94
C PRO A 60 -20.59 -18.39 16.33
N ASP A 61 -21.30 -19.22 17.09
CA ASP A 61 -20.85 -19.67 18.42
C ASP A 61 -19.67 -20.66 18.33
N THR A 62 -19.56 -21.39 17.21
CA THR A 62 -18.54 -22.40 16.93
C THR A 62 -17.85 -22.17 15.58
N PHE A 63 -16.62 -22.64 15.45
CA PHE A 63 -15.86 -22.59 14.19
C PHE A 63 -16.24 -23.76 13.29
N GLU A 64 -17.32 -23.59 12.53
CA GLU A 64 -17.91 -24.61 11.64
C GLU A 64 -18.07 -24.09 10.21
N THR A 65 -18.31 -25.00 9.26
CA THR A 65 -18.57 -24.64 7.86
C THR A 65 -20.00 -24.12 7.69
N THR A 66 -20.21 -23.16 6.78
CA THR A 66 -21.49 -22.45 6.58
C THR A 66 -22.69 -23.36 6.31
N SER A 67 -22.46 -24.59 5.83
CA SER A 67 -23.50 -25.57 5.49
C SER A 67 -23.41 -26.86 6.31
N GLY A 68 -22.61 -26.91 7.37
CA GLY A 68 -22.35 -28.14 8.13
C GLY A 68 -21.68 -29.27 7.32
N ARG A 69 -21.02 -28.92 6.21
CA ARG A 69 -20.25 -29.86 5.37
C ARG A 69 -18.90 -30.19 6.00
N ASP A 70 -18.32 -31.31 5.59
CA ASP A 70 -16.91 -31.60 5.84
C ASP A 70 -16.00 -30.52 5.22
N TRP A 71 -14.84 -30.29 5.86
CA TRP A 71 -13.90 -29.24 5.44
C TRP A 71 -13.33 -29.48 4.06
N LEU A 72 -12.98 -30.72 3.72
CA LEU A 72 -12.59 -31.09 2.36
C LEU A 72 -13.83 -31.14 1.45
N VAL A 73 -13.75 -30.50 0.29
CA VAL A 73 -14.83 -30.49 -0.70
C VAL A 73 -14.77 -31.77 -1.54
N ASP A 74 -15.89 -32.48 -1.62
CA ASP A 74 -16.04 -33.67 -2.47
C ASP A 74 -16.02 -33.32 -3.97
N LEU A 75 -14.84 -33.34 -4.57
CA LEU A 75 -14.64 -33.11 -6.00
C LEU A 75 -15.21 -34.23 -6.91
N GLY A 76 -15.69 -35.33 -6.33
CA GLY A 76 -16.17 -36.51 -7.06
C GLY A 76 -17.64 -36.46 -7.49
N ASP A 77 -18.47 -35.62 -6.87
CA ASP A 77 -19.93 -35.58 -7.09
C ASP A 77 -20.35 -34.62 -8.25
N ILE A 78 -19.38 -33.98 -8.90
CA ILE A 78 -19.64 -32.97 -9.93
C ILE A 78 -19.83 -33.60 -11.32
N SER A 79 -20.83 -33.12 -12.07
CA SER A 79 -20.98 -33.45 -13.49
C SER A 79 -19.73 -33.00 -14.28
N PRO A 80 -19.18 -33.83 -15.19
CA PRO A 80 -18.03 -33.44 -16.01
C PRO A 80 -18.24 -32.14 -16.82
N GLY A 81 -19.48 -31.85 -17.21
CA GLY A 81 -19.82 -30.59 -17.88
C GLY A 81 -19.69 -29.36 -16.97
N ALA A 82 -19.99 -29.50 -15.67
CA ALA A 82 -19.81 -28.44 -14.69
C ALA A 82 -18.31 -28.21 -14.39
N ALA A 83 -17.51 -29.27 -14.33
CA ALA A 83 -16.06 -29.17 -14.17
C ALA A 83 -15.39 -28.40 -15.33
N ILE A 84 -15.80 -28.67 -16.58
CA ILE A 84 -15.35 -27.90 -17.76
C ILE A 84 -15.88 -26.46 -17.72
N GLY A 85 -17.14 -26.26 -17.33
CA GLY A 85 -17.74 -24.93 -17.18
C GLY A 85 -17.01 -24.03 -16.18
N ALA A 86 -16.46 -24.61 -15.11
CA ALA A 86 -15.71 -23.89 -14.07
C ALA A 86 -14.39 -23.25 -14.57
N ILE A 87 -13.87 -23.65 -15.73
CA ILE A 87 -12.67 -23.04 -16.34
C ILE A 87 -12.90 -21.56 -16.65
N ILE A 88 -14.12 -21.17 -17.05
CA ILE A 88 -14.45 -19.77 -17.40
C ILE A 88 -14.37 -18.84 -16.18
N PRO A 89 -15.10 -19.06 -15.07
CA PRO A 89 -14.95 -18.24 -13.87
C PRO A 89 -13.57 -18.39 -13.23
N GLY A 90 -12.92 -19.56 -13.33
CA GLY A 90 -11.54 -19.76 -12.86
C GLY A 90 -10.52 -18.86 -13.59
N PHE A 91 -10.64 -18.72 -14.92
CA PHE A 91 -9.82 -17.79 -15.71
C PHE A 91 -10.08 -16.33 -15.31
N ILE A 92 -11.34 -15.93 -15.18
CA ILE A 92 -11.72 -14.58 -14.74
C ILE A 92 -11.15 -14.26 -13.35
N LEU A 93 -11.26 -15.20 -12.41
CA LEU A 93 -10.73 -15.06 -11.05
C LEU A 93 -9.19 -15.01 -11.06
N THR A 94 -8.53 -15.76 -11.95
CA THR A 94 -7.07 -15.66 -12.15
C THR A 94 -6.66 -14.27 -12.63
N VAL A 95 -7.39 -13.67 -13.57
CA VAL A 95 -7.13 -12.29 -14.05
C VAL A 95 -7.36 -11.26 -12.94
N LEU A 96 -8.44 -11.41 -12.15
CA LEU A 96 -8.71 -10.56 -11.00
C LEU A 96 -7.57 -10.64 -9.97
N PHE A 97 -7.17 -11.84 -9.57
CA PHE A 97 -6.13 -12.04 -8.56
C PHE A 97 -4.76 -11.55 -9.03
N PHE A 98 -4.45 -11.72 -10.33
CA PHE A 98 -3.25 -11.16 -10.94
C PHE A 98 -3.26 -9.63 -10.89
N PHE A 99 -4.40 -8.99 -11.20
CA PHE A 99 -4.53 -7.53 -11.16
C PHE A 99 -4.46 -7.00 -9.72
N ASP A 100 -5.29 -7.52 -8.81
CA ASP A 100 -5.33 -7.12 -7.40
C ASP A 100 -3.95 -7.25 -6.74
N HIS A 101 -3.26 -8.37 -6.96
CA HIS A 101 -1.92 -8.58 -6.44
C HIS A 101 -0.93 -7.55 -6.99
N ASN A 102 -0.85 -7.39 -8.32
CA ASN A 102 0.16 -6.53 -8.92
C ASN A 102 -0.10 -5.05 -8.62
N VAL A 103 -1.36 -4.59 -8.62
CA VAL A 103 -1.69 -3.21 -8.23
C VAL A 103 -1.45 -2.97 -6.73
N SER A 104 -1.88 -3.88 -5.87
CA SER A 104 -1.62 -3.77 -4.42
C SER A 104 -0.13 -3.79 -4.11
N SER A 105 0.67 -4.56 -4.86
CA SER A 105 2.12 -4.65 -4.69
C SER A 105 2.84 -3.39 -5.22
N LEU A 106 2.47 -2.90 -6.41
CA LEU A 106 2.99 -1.64 -6.97
C LEU A 106 2.70 -0.44 -6.06
N LEU A 107 1.48 -0.33 -5.51
CA LEU A 107 1.12 0.75 -4.57
C LEU A 107 1.88 0.64 -3.24
N ALA A 108 2.09 -0.57 -2.72
CA ALA A 108 2.87 -0.79 -1.50
C ALA A 108 4.38 -0.62 -1.70
N GLN A 109 4.87 -0.69 -2.95
CA GLN A 109 6.27 -0.57 -3.36
C GLN A 109 6.55 0.70 -4.20
N ALA A 110 5.67 1.71 -4.13
CA ALA A 110 5.85 2.98 -4.80
C ALA A 110 7.21 3.60 -4.44
N LYS A 111 7.89 4.22 -5.42
CA LYS A 111 9.28 4.71 -5.23
C LYS A 111 9.40 5.75 -4.10
N GLU A 112 8.32 6.45 -3.79
CA GLU A 112 8.19 7.34 -2.63
C GLU A 112 8.65 6.68 -1.32
N PHE A 113 8.36 5.38 -1.14
CA PHE A 113 8.68 4.61 0.07
C PHE A 113 10.16 4.21 0.18
N LYS A 114 10.98 4.41 -0.86
CA LYS A 114 12.45 4.16 -0.87
C LYS A 114 12.84 2.80 -0.27
N LEU A 115 12.11 1.75 -0.68
CA LEU A 115 12.34 0.38 -0.22
C LEU A 115 13.76 -0.11 -0.60
N LYS A 116 14.31 -1.00 0.25
CA LYS A 116 15.68 -1.53 0.14
C LYS A 116 15.72 -2.98 -0.34
N LYS A 117 14.67 -3.78 -0.10
CA LYS A 117 14.57 -5.14 -0.63
C LYS A 117 13.90 -5.13 -2.01
N GLY A 118 14.42 -5.96 -2.91
CA GLY A 118 13.85 -6.13 -4.25
C GLY A 118 12.48 -6.82 -4.23
N SER A 119 11.67 -6.52 -5.26
CA SER A 119 10.33 -7.06 -5.48
C SER A 119 10.35 -8.52 -5.96
N ALA A 120 9.40 -9.35 -5.52
CA ALA A 120 9.34 -10.78 -5.84
C ALA A 120 8.02 -11.21 -6.52
N TYR A 121 7.45 -10.37 -7.39
CA TYR A 121 6.10 -10.52 -7.98
C TYR A 121 5.72 -11.94 -8.43
N HIS A 122 6.62 -12.65 -9.13
CA HIS A 122 6.36 -14.02 -9.61
C HIS A 122 6.24 -15.05 -8.47
N TRP A 123 7.07 -14.91 -7.43
CA TRP A 123 7.03 -15.78 -6.26
C TRP A 123 5.76 -15.52 -5.44
N ASP A 124 5.44 -14.25 -5.22
CA ASP A 124 4.24 -13.85 -4.47
C ASP A 124 2.96 -14.35 -5.16
N PHE A 125 2.88 -14.24 -6.51
CA PHE A 125 1.77 -14.80 -7.29
C PHE A 125 1.71 -16.33 -7.26
N PHE A 126 2.86 -17.03 -7.26
CA PHE A 126 2.91 -18.48 -7.10
C PHE A 126 2.41 -18.93 -5.71
N VAL A 127 2.77 -18.20 -4.65
CA VAL A 127 2.27 -18.45 -3.29
C VAL A 127 0.75 -18.21 -3.20
N ILE A 128 0.23 -17.17 -3.85
CA ILE A 128 -1.23 -16.94 -3.97
C ILE A 128 -1.90 -18.10 -4.71
N GLY A 129 -1.30 -18.64 -5.77
CA GLY A 129 -1.80 -19.81 -6.48
C GLY A 129 -1.87 -21.08 -5.62
N ILE A 130 -0.83 -21.35 -4.82
CA ILE A 130 -0.86 -22.45 -3.83
C ILE A 130 -1.95 -22.22 -2.79
N ASN A 131 -2.08 -20.99 -2.27
CA ASN A 131 -3.10 -20.68 -1.29
C ASN A 131 -4.52 -20.82 -1.86
N LEU A 132 -4.74 -20.38 -3.10
CA LEU A 132 -6.01 -20.55 -3.83
C LEU A 132 -6.37 -22.03 -3.99
N LEU A 133 -5.39 -22.90 -4.28
CA LEU A 133 -5.60 -24.35 -4.34
C LEU A 133 -6.01 -24.91 -2.97
N ILE A 134 -5.32 -24.53 -1.88
CA ILE A 134 -5.63 -24.98 -0.52
C ILE A 134 -7.02 -24.48 -0.08
N THR A 135 -7.32 -23.19 -0.24
CA THR A 135 -8.63 -22.62 0.11
C THR A 135 -9.75 -23.21 -0.75
N GLY A 136 -9.49 -23.50 -2.03
CA GLY A 136 -10.44 -24.16 -2.93
C GLY A 136 -10.76 -25.59 -2.49
N LEU A 137 -9.75 -26.39 -2.13
CA LEU A 137 -9.93 -27.75 -1.61
C LEU A 137 -10.65 -27.77 -0.25
N LEU A 138 -10.42 -26.76 0.59
CA LEU A 138 -11.12 -26.56 1.85
C LEU A 138 -12.48 -25.84 1.71
N GLY A 139 -12.83 -25.39 0.50
CA GLY A 139 -14.00 -24.54 0.21
C GLY A 139 -14.12 -23.28 1.08
N ILE A 140 -12.98 -22.70 1.46
CA ILE A 140 -12.84 -21.43 2.19
C ILE A 140 -12.74 -20.30 1.14
N PRO A 141 -13.32 -19.10 1.37
CA PRO A 141 -13.13 -17.98 0.46
C PRO A 141 -11.63 -17.67 0.26
N PRO A 142 -11.17 -17.52 -0.99
CA PRO A 142 -9.76 -17.25 -1.26
C PRO A 142 -9.38 -15.81 -0.88
N VAL A 143 -8.11 -15.59 -0.52
CA VAL A 143 -7.58 -14.27 -0.16
C VAL A 143 -6.95 -13.58 -1.38
N ASN A 144 -7.13 -12.26 -1.48
CA ASN A 144 -6.57 -11.42 -2.54
C ASN A 144 -5.74 -10.25 -1.96
N GLY A 145 -5.08 -9.48 -2.84
CA GLY A 145 -4.33 -8.29 -2.47
C GLY A 145 -5.25 -7.15 -2.03
N LEU A 146 -5.10 -6.68 -0.80
CA LEU A 146 -5.96 -5.65 -0.21
C LEU A 146 -5.46 -4.25 -0.57
N ILE A 147 -5.89 -3.76 -1.74
CA ILE A 147 -5.46 -2.51 -2.40
C ILE A 147 -5.27 -1.31 -1.44
N PRO A 148 -6.23 -0.91 -0.58
CA PRO A 148 -6.00 0.21 0.34
C PRO A 148 -5.17 -0.16 1.57
N GLN A 149 -5.20 -1.42 2.01
CA GLN A 149 -4.52 -1.85 3.24
C GLN A 149 -3.00 -1.97 3.05
N ALA A 150 -2.54 -2.41 1.87
CA ALA A 150 -1.12 -2.58 1.60
C ALA A 150 -0.31 -1.26 1.70
N PRO A 151 -0.67 -0.15 1.02
CA PRO A 151 0.03 1.13 1.19
C PRO A 151 -0.19 1.75 2.57
N LEU A 152 -1.35 1.56 3.22
CA LEU A 152 -1.56 1.99 4.61
C LEU A 152 -0.61 1.26 5.58
N HIS A 153 -0.40 -0.04 5.38
CA HIS A 153 0.56 -0.82 6.16
C HIS A 153 2.00 -0.33 5.91
N THR A 154 2.42 -0.15 4.65
CA THR A 154 3.73 0.44 4.32
C THR A 154 3.91 1.82 4.97
N LYS A 155 2.89 2.70 4.89
CA LYS A 155 2.91 4.05 5.49
C LYS A 155 2.95 4.02 7.02
N SER A 156 2.33 3.03 7.68
CA SER A 156 2.44 2.84 9.13
C SER A 156 3.82 2.37 9.60
N LEU A 157 4.64 1.85 8.68
CA LEU A 157 6.02 1.42 8.90
C LEU A 157 7.05 2.42 8.36
N ALA A 158 6.60 3.56 7.83
CA ALA A 158 7.43 4.60 7.26
C ALA A 158 7.86 5.60 8.35
N GLU A 159 9.17 5.81 8.49
CA GLU A 159 9.69 7.00 9.16
C GLU A 159 9.62 8.19 8.21
N VAL A 160 8.99 9.26 8.70
CA VAL A 160 8.64 10.44 7.91
C VAL A 160 9.35 11.68 8.46
N GLU A 161 10.07 12.37 7.58
CA GLU A 161 10.67 13.66 7.85
C GLU A 161 9.97 14.76 7.04
N PHE A 162 10.00 15.97 7.58
CA PHE A 162 9.44 17.15 6.91
C PHE A 162 10.58 17.94 6.31
N GLU A 163 10.69 17.91 4.98
CA GLU A 163 11.72 18.62 4.24
C GLU A 163 11.16 19.96 3.74
N GLY A 164 11.94 21.04 3.89
CA GLY A 164 11.57 22.42 3.51
C GLY A 164 11.47 23.42 4.66
N GLU A 165 11.64 24.70 4.32
CA GLU A 165 11.53 25.83 5.24
C GLU A 165 10.11 26.44 5.31
N GLY A 166 9.78 27.03 6.46
CA GLY A 166 8.55 27.79 6.66
C GLY A 166 7.27 26.97 6.51
N SER A 167 6.36 27.45 5.65
CA SER A 167 5.03 26.89 5.41
C SER A 167 4.98 25.83 4.30
N LYS A 168 6.06 25.63 3.53
CA LYS A 168 6.16 24.62 2.45
C LYS A 168 6.91 23.37 2.91
N LYS A 169 6.47 22.75 4.00
CA LYS A 169 7.04 21.49 4.50
C LYS A 169 6.41 20.30 3.76
N LYS A 170 7.18 19.65 2.88
CA LYS A 170 6.76 18.42 2.20
C LYS A 170 6.97 17.23 3.14
N GLU A 171 5.96 16.39 3.27
CA GLU A 171 6.05 15.13 4.02
C GLU A 171 6.83 14.13 3.16
N VAL A 172 8.07 13.79 3.55
CA VAL A 172 8.97 12.92 2.77
C VAL A 172 9.28 11.66 3.57
N VAL A 173 9.04 10.50 2.97
CA VAL A 173 9.45 9.21 3.56
C VAL A 173 10.97 9.09 3.51
N LYS A 174 11.57 8.82 4.67
CA LYS A 174 13.02 8.65 4.84
C LYS A 174 13.41 7.18 4.72
N LEU A 175 12.67 6.32 5.40
CA LEU A 175 12.96 4.89 5.54
C LEU A 175 11.65 4.15 5.83
N VAL A 176 11.48 2.94 5.29
CA VAL A 176 10.42 2.02 5.70
C VAL A 176 11.02 0.82 6.45
N HIS A 177 10.41 0.47 7.58
CA HIS A 177 10.78 -0.70 8.38
C HIS A 177 10.16 -1.97 7.78
N GLU A 178 10.82 -2.53 6.77
CA GLU A 178 10.45 -3.77 6.07
C GLU A 178 10.51 -5.03 6.96
N GLN A 179 9.49 -5.24 7.79
CA GLN A 179 9.38 -6.36 8.71
C GLN A 179 8.36 -7.43 8.26
N ARG A 180 8.66 -8.70 8.55
CA ARG A 180 7.73 -9.83 8.34
C ARG A 180 6.80 -10.08 9.54
N ILE A 181 7.18 -9.56 10.72
CA ILE A 181 6.51 -9.90 11.99
C ILE A 181 5.14 -9.24 12.13
N SER A 182 4.88 -8.07 11.52
CA SER A 182 3.58 -7.41 11.59
C SER A 182 2.49 -8.26 10.93
N ASN A 183 2.70 -8.69 9.68
CA ASN A 183 1.75 -9.54 8.95
C ASN A 183 1.56 -10.90 9.64
N PHE A 184 2.64 -11.49 10.17
CA PHE A 184 2.55 -12.75 10.92
C PHE A 184 1.77 -12.60 12.24
N MET A 185 2.04 -11.56 13.02
CA MET A 185 1.29 -11.26 14.24
C MET A 185 -0.17 -10.93 13.95
N GLN A 186 -0.47 -10.19 12.87
CA GLN A 186 -1.85 -9.93 12.42
C GLN A 186 -2.58 -11.25 12.12
N ALA A 187 -1.96 -12.17 11.36
CA ALA A 187 -2.56 -13.47 11.05
C ALA A 187 -2.79 -14.33 12.32
N VAL A 188 -1.81 -14.36 13.24
CA VAL A 188 -1.94 -15.06 14.53
C VAL A 188 -3.04 -14.46 15.39
N LEU A 189 -3.14 -13.12 15.48
CA LEU A 189 -4.19 -12.44 16.24
C LEU A 189 -5.58 -12.67 15.65
N ILE A 190 -5.73 -12.69 14.33
CA ILE A 190 -6.99 -13.06 13.66
C ILE A 190 -7.37 -14.51 14.02
N GLY A 191 -6.43 -15.45 13.93
CA GLY A 191 -6.66 -16.85 14.31
C GLY A 191 -7.05 -17.02 15.78
N ILE A 192 -6.44 -16.26 16.69
CA ILE A 192 -6.79 -16.24 18.12
C ILE A 192 -8.20 -15.67 18.33
N MET A 193 -8.54 -14.54 17.69
CA MET A 193 -9.87 -13.93 17.79
C MET A 193 -11.00 -14.78 17.19
N LEU A 194 -10.67 -15.69 16.27
CA LEU A 194 -11.61 -16.64 15.69
C LEU A 194 -11.92 -17.84 16.61
N SER A 195 -11.19 -18.01 17.73
CA SER A 195 -11.44 -19.09 18.68
C SER A 195 -12.42 -18.65 19.79
N PRO A 196 -13.44 -19.46 20.14
CA PRO A 196 -14.26 -19.22 21.33
C PRO A 196 -13.38 -19.24 22.60
N PRO A 197 -13.57 -18.32 23.56
CA PRO A 197 -14.68 -17.34 23.68
C PRO A 197 -14.38 -15.95 23.08
N LEU A 198 -13.21 -15.73 22.46
CA LEU A 198 -12.86 -14.40 21.93
C LEU A 198 -13.75 -14.00 20.74
N LEU A 199 -14.27 -14.98 20.01
CA LEU A 199 -15.24 -14.78 18.94
C LEU A 199 -16.53 -14.08 19.44
N GLU A 200 -17.01 -14.40 20.64
CA GLU A 200 -18.17 -13.72 21.26
C GLU A 200 -17.89 -12.23 21.52
N VAL A 201 -16.65 -11.89 21.89
CA VAL A 201 -16.23 -10.51 22.14
C VAL A 201 -16.29 -9.69 20.85
N LEU A 202 -15.98 -10.30 19.70
CA LEU A 202 -16.13 -9.67 18.38
C LEU A 202 -17.62 -9.41 18.06
N GLY A 203 -18.52 -10.31 18.48
CA GLY A 203 -19.97 -10.15 18.43
C GLY A 203 -20.54 -9.02 19.29
N LEU A 204 -19.75 -8.40 20.18
CA LEU A 204 -20.18 -7.22 20.93
C LEU A 204 -20.12 -5.92 20.13
N ILE A 205 -19.41 -5.92 18.99
CA ILE A 205 -19.20 -4.73 18.14
C ILE A 205 -20.50 -4.39 17.38
N PRO A 206 -21.01 -3.15 17.49
CA PRO A 206 -22.16 -2.70 16.70
C PRO A 206 -21.82 -2.61 15.21
N ARG A 207 -22.68 -3.15 14.34
CA ARG A 207 -22.55 -3.05 12.88
C ARG A 207 -22.43 -1.58 12.39
N PRO A 208 -23.21 -0.60 12.91
CA PRO A 208 -23.07 0.81 12.51
C PRO A 208 -21.72 1.45 12.86
N THR A 209 -20.96 0.87 13.79
CA THR A 209 -19.59 1.32 14.09
C THR A 209 -18.65 0.93 12.95
N LEU A 210 -18.79 -0.28 12.40
CA LEU A 210 -18.03 -0.77 11.26
C LEU A 210 -18.41 -0.03 9.96
N ASP A 211 -19.68 0.27 9.73
CA ASP A 211 -20.11 1.12 8.60
C ASP A 211 -19.45 2.52 8.66
N GLY A 212 -19.26 3.04 9.88
CA GLY A 212 -18.50 4.27 10.11
C GLY A 212 -17.00 4.15 9.80
N LEU A 213 -16.40 2.98 10.01
CA LEU A 213 -15.02 2.68 9.61
C LEU A 213 -14.90 2.57 8.09
N PHE A 214 -15.81 1.86 7.42
CA PHE A 214 -15.83 1.78 5.95
C PHE A 214 -15.94 3.15 5.30
N LEU A 215 -16.77 4.05 5.84
CA LEU A 215 -16.86 5.43 5.38
C LEU A 215 -15.54 6.21 5.57
N PHE A 216 -14.84 6.03 6.70
CA PHE A 216 -13.52 6.62 6.93
C PHE A 216 -12.49 6.12 5.92
N MET A 217 -12.41 4.80 5.70
CA MET A 217 -11.49 4.21 4.71
C MET A 217 -11.80 4.69 3.29
N GLY A 218 -13.09 4.84 2.95
CA GLY A 218 -13.54 5.45 1.70
C GLY A 218 -13.01 6.87 1.53
N PHE A 219 -13.20 7.76 2.52
CA PHE A 219 -12.64 9.11 2.49
C PHE A 219 -11.10 9.14 2.43
N ALA A 220 -10.43 8.30 3.21
CA ALA A 220 -8.97 8.22 3.22
C ALA A 220 -8.40 7.77 1.86
N SER A 221 -9.11 6.94 1.11
CA SER A 221 -8.68 6.44 -0.22
C SER A 221 -8.63 7.50 -1.34
N PHE A 222 -9.21 8.69 -1.12
CA PHE A 222 -9.06 9.83 -2.04
C PHE A 222 -7.76 10.62 -1.81
N GLY A 223 -7.14 10.52 -0.63
CA GLY A 223 -5.91 11.26 -0.30
C GLY A 223 -4.68 10.61 -0.94
N GLY A 224 -3.93 11.37 -1.75
CA GLY A 224 -2.80 10.86 -2.52
C GLY A 224 -3.22 10.05 -3.75
N ASN A 225 -4.45 10.21 -4.22
CA ASN A 225 -4.94 9.59 -5.44
C ASN A 225 -4.96 10.64 -6.57
N GLN A 226 -3.99 10.55 -7.49
CA GLN A 226 -3.87 11.49 -8.61
C GLN A 226 -5.16 11.63 -9.46
N PHE A 227 -5.98 10.59 -9.57
CA PHE A 227 -7.26 10.68 -10.28
C PHE A 227 -8.27 11.51 -9.49
N ALA A 228 -8.35 11.31 -8.17
CA ALA A 228 -9.19 12.13 -7.30
C ALA A 228 -8.78 13.62 -7.34
N GLU A 229 -7.47 13.90 -7.27
CA GLU A 229 -6.93 15.25 -7.39
C GLU A 229 -7.29 15.89 -8.73
N ARG A 230 -7.12 15.17 -9.85
CA ARG A 230 -7.55 15.65 -11.18
C ARG A 230 -9.06 15.89 -11.29
N VAL A 231 -9.89 15.06 -10.65
CA VAL A 231 -11.35 15.27 -10.58
C VAL A 231 -11.69 16.53 -9.78
N VAL A 232 -10.98 16.81 -8.68
CA VAL A 232 -11.11 18.09 -7.95
C VAL A 232 -10.68 19.26 -8.85
N LEU A 233 -9.57 19.14 -9.60
CA LEU A 233 -9.10 20.19 -10.51
C LEU A 233 -10.08 20.56 -11.63
N LEU A 234 -10.90 19.61 -12.11
CA LEU A 234 -12.00 19.89 -13.05
C LEU A 234 -13.05 20.85 -12.46
N ILE A 235 -13.25 20.81 -11.15
CA ILE A 235 -14.23 21.62 -10.41
C ILE A 235 -13.61 22.94 -9.92
N THR A 236 -12.30 22.94 -9.61
CA THR A 236 -11.54 24.14 -9.18
C THR A 236 -11.62 25.25 -10.22
N GLU A 237 -11.79 26.50 -9.75
CA GLU A 237 -11.82 27.71 -10.59
C GLU A 237 -10.47 27.96 -11.31
N PRO A 238 -10.45 28.47 -12.56
CA PRO A 238 -9.23 28.64 -13.34
C PRO A 238 -8.12 29.41 -12.61
N GLU A 239 -8.48 30.50 -11.91
CA GLU A 239 -7.53 31.37 -11.19
C GLU A 239 -6.80 30.64 -10.04
N LEU A 240 -7.42 29.62 -9.45
CA LEU A 240 -6.86 28.85 -8.34
C LEU A 240 -6.05 27.63 -8.81
N ARG A 241 -6.16 27.24 -10.08
CA ARG A 241 -5.46 26.07 -10.66
C ARG A 241 -3.96 26.30 -10.73
N GLU A 242 -3.54 27.45 -11.25
CA GLU A 242 -2.14 27.82 -11.48
C GLU A 242 -1.34 27.95 -10.18
N THR A 243 -1.97 28.34 -9.07
CA THR A 243 -1.27 28.59 -7.79
C THR A 243 -0.88 27.31 -7.03
N HIS A 244 -1.43 26.14 -7.41
CA HIS A 244 -1.44 24.95 -6.54
C HIS A 244 -0.88 23.65 -7.15
N ASN A 245 -0.56 23.58 -8.46
CA ASN A 245 -0.35 22.28 -9.13
C ASN A 245 0.87 22.22 -10.07
N GLU A 246 1.87 21.42 -9.68
CA GLU A 246 3.02 21.03 -10.52
C GLU A 246 2.56 20.38 -11.86
N TYR A 247 1.39 19.74 -11.90
CA TYR A 247 0.81 19.14 -13.11
C TYR A 247 0.64 20.11 -14.29
N LEU A 248 0.34 21.39 -14.01
CA LEU A 248 0.07 22.40 -15.05
C LEU A 248 1.35 23.00 -15.65
N GLU A 249 2.49 22.85 -14.98
CA GLU A 249 3.79 23.21 -15.52
C GLU A 249 4.27 22.19 -16.57
N LYS A 250 3.84 20.93 -16.45
CA LYS A 250 4.25 19.81 -17.33
C LYS A 250 3.29 19.51 -18.48
N VAL A 251 1.98 19.75 -18.34
CA VAL A 251 0.96 19.26 -19.30
C VAL A 251 -0.11 20.34 -19.59
N PRO A 252 -0.48 20.60 -20.85
CA PRO A 252 -1.53 21.56 -21.18
C PRO A 252 -2.90 21.13 -20.65
N TRP A 253 -3.63 22.08 -20.08
CA TRP A 253 -4.94 21.87 -19.42
C TRP A 253 -5.94 21.05 -20.25
N GLU A 254 -5.99 21.25 -21.57
CA GLU A 254 -6.90 20.53 -22.46
C GLU A 254 -6.63 19.02 -22.51
N THR A 255 -5.36 18.62 -22.42
CA THR A 255 -4.96 17.21 -22.33
C THR A 255 -5.35 16.62 -20.98
N ILE A 256 -5.12 17.34 -19.87
CA ILE A 256 -5.55 16.91 -18.53
C ILE A 256 -7.08 16.74 -18.48
N ARG A 257 -7.81 17.72 -19.02
CA ARG A 257 -9.28 17.74 -19.07
C ARG A 257 -9.84 16.57 -19.87
N SER A 258 -9.37 16.37 -21.10
CA SER A 258 -9.85 15.26 -21.95
C SER A 258 -9.53 13.89 -21.35
N PHE A 259 -8.33 13.71 -20.81
CA PHE A 259 -7.91 12.46 -20.16
C PHE A 259 -8.77 12.14 -18.92
N THR A 260 -8.98 13.11 -18.05
CA THR A 260 -9.77 12.92 -16.82
C THR A 260 -11.25 12.63 -17.13
N TRP A 261 -11.82 13.24 -18.19
CA TRP A 261 -13.16 12.88 -18.67
C TRP A 261 -13.25 11.44 -19.18
N ILE A 262 -12.24 10.96 -19.91
CA ILE A 262 -12.18 9.56 -20.36
C ILE A 262 -12.07 8.61 -19.15
N GLN A 263 -11.24 8.94 -18.15
CA GLN A 263 -11.14 8.15 -16.91
C GLN A 263 -12.46 8.13 -16.13
N LEU A 264 -13.13 9.28 -15.97
CA LEU A 264 -14.46 9.37 -15.35
C LEU A 264 -15.50 8.52 -16.09
N TRP A 265 -15.49 8.53 -17.43
CA TRP A 265 -16.39 7.72 -18.24
C TRP A 265 -16.16 6.22 -18.04
N PHE A 266 -14.91 5.76 -18.04
CA PHE A 266 -14.59 4.35 -17.75
C PHE A 266 -14.92 3.96 -16.29
N CYS A 267 -14.69 4.85 -15.33
CA CYS A 267 -15.07 4.64 -13.93
C CYS A 267 -16.60 4.47 -13.80
N ALA A 268 -17.37 5.36 -14.42
CA ALA A 268 -18.83 5.27 -14.45
C ALA A 268 -19.34 4.03 -15.19
N LEU A 269 -18.68 3.60 -16.28
CA LEU A 269 -19.00 2.37 -17.00
C LEU A 269 -18.77 1.12 -16.14
N ILE A 270 -17.63 1.03 -15.44
CA ILE A 270 -17.34 -0.06 -14.51
C ILE A 270 -18.35 -0.06 -13.36
N PHE A 271 -18.64 1.10 -12.77
CA PHE A 271 -19.60 1.23 -11.69
C PHE A 271 -21.02 0.84 -12.13
N ALA A 272 -21.44 1.20 -13.35
CA ALA A 272 -22.71 0.74 -13.89
C ALA A 272 -22.72 -0.78 -14.13
N LEU A 273 -21.61 -1.36 -14.61
CA LEU A 273 -21.48 -2.80 -14.82
C LEU A 273 -21.56 -3.60 -13.51
N THR A 274 -20.95 -3.12 -12.42
CA THR A 274 -20.98 -3.82 -11.12
C THR A 274 -22.36 -3.82 -10.46
N LEU A 275 -23.27 -2.94 -10.87
CA LEU A 275 -24.69 -2.97 -10.48
C LEU A 275 -25.53 -3.99 -11.28
N THR A 276 -24.95 -4.68 -12.26
CA THR A 276 -25.63 -5.70 -13.09
C THR A 276 -25.16 -7.12 -12.76
N PRO A 277 -25.92 -8.17 -13.14
CA PRO A 277 -25.45 -9.56 -13.05
C PRO A 277 -24.15 -9.84 -13.84
N ALA A 278 -23.81 -9.00 -14.82
CA ALA A 278 -22.56 -9.09 -15.57
C ALA A 278 -21.34 -8.56 -14.79
N ALA A 279 -21.51 -8.16 -13.51
CA ALA A 279 -20.43 -7.74 -12.62
C ALA A 279 -19.21 -8.67 -12.66
N MET A 280 -19.39 -10.00 -12.78
CA MET A 280 -18.29 -10.96 -12.91
C MET A 280 -17.27 -10.64 -14.03
N ILE A 281 -17.64 -9.85 -15.05
CA ILE A 281 -16.78 -9.46 -16.16
C ILE A 281 -15.90 -8.23 -15.82
N PHE A 282 -16.17 -7.49 -14.74
CA PHE A 282 -15.42 -6.28 -14.37
C PHE A 282 -13.89 -6.45 -14.37
N PRO A 283 -13.28 -7.57 -13.93
CA PRO A 283 -11.82 -7.70 -13.90
C PRO A 283 -11.20 -7.72 -15.30
N LEU A 284 -11.88 -8.36 -16.26
CA LEU A 284 -11.46 -8.37 -17.66
C LEU A 284 -11.53 -6.97 -18.28
N LEU A 285 -12.55 -6.19 -17.91
CA LEU A 285 -12.68 -4.80 -18.37
C LEU A 285 -11.55 -3.94 -17.81
N ILE A 286 -11.25 -4.01 -16.50
CA ILE A 286 -10.12 -3.30 -15.89
C ILE A 286 -8.79 -3.71 -16.55
N ALA A 287 -8.55 -5.01 -16.75
CA ALA A 287 -7.36 -5.48 -17.47
C ALA A 287 -7.27 -4.92 -18.91
N SER A 288 -8.41 -4.79 -19.60
CA SER A 288 -8.45 -4.16 -20.93
C SER A 288 -8.07 -2.67 -20.91
N LEU A 289 -8.38 -1.93 -19.82
CA LEU A 289 -7.97 -0.52 -19.69
C LEU A 289 -6.45 -0.36 -19.66
N VAL A 290 -5.72 -1.29 -19.03
CA VAL A 290 -4.25 -1.30 -19.03
C VAL A 290 -3.70 -1.46 -20.45
N VAL A 291 -4.30 -2.36 -21.24
CA VAL A 291 -3.95 -2.54 -22.67
C VAL A 291 -4.29 -1.28 -23.46
N MET A 292 -5.45 -0.65 -23.22
CA MET A 292 -5.82 0.62 -23.87
C MET A 292 -4.84 1.75 -23.52
N ARG A 293 -4.42 1.90 -22.26
CA ARG A 293 -3.39 2.88 -21.85
C ARG A 293 -2.06 2.62 -22.55
N LYS A 294 -1.64 1.36 -22.71
CA LYS A 294 -0.34 1.03 -23.35
C LYS A 294 -0.36 1.11 -24.88
N VAL A 295 -1.49 0.82 -25.52
CA VAL A 295 -1.57 0.62 -26.99
C VAL A 295 -2.41 1.68 -27.70
N VAL A 296 -3.49 2.15 -27.10
CA VAL A 296 -4.44 3.07 -27.74
C VAL A 296 -4.06 4.52 -27.44
N PHE A 297 -3.86 4.88 -26.17
CA PHE A 297 -3.61 6.27 -25.77
C PHE A 297 -2.34 6.91 -26.39
N PRO A 298 -1.20 6.21 -26.57
CA PRO A 298 -0.01 6.77 -27.21
C PRO A 298 -0.17 7.07 -28.72
N ARG A 299 -1.33 6.74 -29.32
CA ARG A 299 -1.70 7.15 -30.68
C ARG A 299 -2.46 8.48 -30.72
N PHE A 300 -3.03 8.91 -29.60
CA PHE A 300 -3.85 10.13 -29.48
C PHE A 300 -3.17 11.24 -28.69
N TYR A 301 -2.27 10.89 -27.76
CA TYR A 301 -1.55 11.82 -26.89
C TYR A 301 -0.04 11.67 -27.05
N GLN A 302 0.70 12.77 -26.90
CA GLN A 302 2.17 12.74 -26.85
C GLN A 302 2.65 11.93 -25.64
N LYS A 303 3.71 11.15 -25.85
CA LYS A 303 4.28 10.26 -24.80
C LYS A 303 4.69 11.04 -23.56
N GLU A 304 5.29 12.21 -23.73
CA GLU A 304 5.70 13.12 -22.64
C GLU A 304 4.52 13.54 -21.76
N HIS A 305 3.38 13.91 -22.37
CA HIS A 305 2.17 14.27 -21.62
C HIS A 305 1.55 13.07 -20.90
N LEU A 306 1.58 11.87 -21.50
CA LEU A 306 1.10 10.66 -20.82
C LEU A 306 2.00 10.25 -19.66
N LEU A 307 3.33 10.36 -19.84
CA LEU A 307 4.29 10.11 -18.76
C LEU A 307 4.09 11.10 -17.62
N ALA A 308 3.99 12.40 -17.89
CA ALA A 308 3.72 13.42 -16.87
C ALA A 308 2.33 13.32 -16.20
N LEU A 309 1.35 12.66 -16.84
CA LEU A 309 0.03 12.33 -16.27
C LEU A 309 0.01 11.02 -15.46
N ASP A 310 1.06 10.20 -15.58
CA ASP A 310 1.24 8.93 -14.87
C ASP A 310 2.48 9.00 -13.92
N ASP A 311 3.06 10.18 -13.73
CA ASP A 311 4.34 10.41 -13.02
C ASP A 311 4.16 10.38 -11.50
N ASP A 312 4.11 9.17 -10.94
CA ASP A 312 4.40 8.86 -9.53
C ASP A 312 5.91 8.53 -9.34
N GLY A 313 6.80 9.08 -10.18
CA GLY A 313 8.18 8.60 -10.34
C GLY A 313 8.26 7.19 -10.96
N MET A 314 7.17 6.67 -11.51
CA MET A 314 7.06 5.34 -12.12
C MET A 314 7.68 5.25 -13.53
N GLU A 315 8.98 5.52 -13.64
CA GLU A 315 9.80 4.75 -14.58
C GLU A 315 9.73 3.28 -14.14
N VAL A 316 8.87 2.51 -14.82
CA VAL A 316 9.10 1.07 -14.99
C VAL A 316 10.46 0.95 -15.64
N GLY A 317 11.41 0.27 -15.00
CA GLY A 317 12.74 0.11 -15.55
C GLY A 317 12.65 -0.39 -16.99
N GLU A 318 13.16 0.40 -17.93
CA GLU A 318 13.44 -0.11 -19.26
C GLU A 318 14.45 -1.25 -19.06
N GLY A 319 14.02 -2.47 -19.39
CA GLY A 319 14.90 -3.62 -19.27
C GLY A 319 16.07 -3.43 -20.23
N ASP A 320 17.29 -3.66 -19.74
CA ASP A 320 18.52 -3.64 -20.52
C ASP A 320 18.31 -4.38 -21.84
N GLY A 321 18.32 -3.61 -22.94
CA GLY A 321 17.68 -3.98 -24.19
C GLY A 321 18.50 -3.64 -25.43
N ASP A 322 19.80 -3.36 -25.28
CA ASP A 322 20.83 -3.56 -26.30
C ASP A 322 22.22 -3.33 -25.68
N GLU A 323 22.94 -4.41 -25.32
CA GLU A 323 24.43 -4.49 -25.23
C GLU A 323 24.91 -5.93 -24.90
N GLY A 324 24.21 -6.94 -25.45
CA GLY A 324 24.39 -8.36 -25.12
C GLY A 324 25.33 -9.18 -26.03
N GLU A 325 26.02 -8.56 -27.00
CA GLU A 325 26.74 -9.29 -28.07
C GLU A 325 28.22 -8.85 -28.28
N GLU A 326 29.07 -8.75 -27.25
CA GLU A 326 30.54 -8.73 -27.52
C GLU A 326 31.50 -9.35 -26.47
N SER A 327 31.04 -9.81 -25.31
CA SER A 327 31.95 -10.34 -24.26
C SER A 327 32.34 -11.82 -24.39
N ASP A 328 31.59 -12.63 -25.15
CA ASP A 328 31.65 -14.11 -25.07
C ASP A 328 32.72 -14.80 -25.96
N LYS A 329 33.72 -14.06 -26.47
CA LYS A 329 34.76 -14.60 -27.38
C LYS A 329 36.21 -14.59 -26.84
N LYS A 330 36.45 -14.34 -25.54
CA LYS A 330 37.82 -14.16 -25.01
C LYS A 330 38.26 -15.00 -23.80
N GLN A 331 37.48 -15.98 -23.33
CA GLN A 331 37.87 -16.85 -22.19
C GLN A 331 38.10 -18.33 -22.52
N LEU A 332 38.23 -18.71 -23.80
CA LEU A 332 38.62 -20.07 -24.21
C LEU A 332 40.07 -20.13 -24.74
N ALA A 333 41.05 -19.83 -23.88
CA ALA A 333 42.47 -20.11 -24.12
C ALA A 333 43.25 -20.26 -22.80
N SER A 334 43.39 -21.49 -22.32
CA SER A 334 44.45 -21.93 -21.39
C SER A 334 45.63 -22.50 -22.21
N PRO A 335 46.87 -22.69 -21.69
CA PRO A 335 47.14 -23.25 -20.34
C PRO A 335 48.43 -22.79 -19.58
N GLY A 336 48.50 -23.10 -18.28
CA GLY A 336 49.64 -23.89 -17.76
C GLY A 336 50.60 -23.34 -16.67
N ILE A 337 50.58 -24.03 -15.51
CA ILE A 337 51.74 -24.54 -14.72
C ILE A 337 52.38 -23.68 -13.58
N ALA A 338 52.67 -24.40 -12.47
CA ALA A 338 53.65 -24.18 -11.37
C ALA A 338 53.27 -23.46 -10.04
N ASP A 339 52.77 -24.27 -9.09
CA ASP A 339 53.43 -24.66 -7.82
C ASP A 339 53.75 -23.71 -6.62
N ARG A 340 53.36 -24.25 -5.44
CA ARG A 340 54.04 -24.29 -4.11
C ARG A 340 53.72 -23.30 -2.96
N GLU A 341 52.93 -23.85 -2.04
CA GLU A 341 53.22 -24.11 -0.60
C GLU A 341 53.35 -23.00 0.48
N LYS A 342 52.60 -23.29 1.57
CA LYS A 342 52.91 -23.10 3.03
C LYS A 342 52.76 -21.72 3.69
N GLY A 343 52.21 -21.76 4.93
CA GLY A 343 52.88 -21.12 6.06
C GLY A 343 52.00 -20.36 7.07
N GLU A 344 51.54 -21.06 8.10
CA GLU A 344 50.80 -20.53 9.26
C GLU A 344 51.54 -19.47 10.14
N THR A 345 50.74 -18.61 10.78
CA THR A 345 50.85 -18.16 12.21
C THR A 345 51.87 -17.08 12.67
N LYS A 346 51.31 -15.97 13.21
CA LYS A 346 51.70 -15.03 14.33
C LYS A 346 53.20 -14.79 14.63
N GLU A 347 53.67 -13.56 14.93
CA GLU A 347 53.42 -12.76 16.17
C GLU A 347 54.36 -11.51 16.25
N ARG A 348 54.18 -10.63 17.27
CA ARG A 348 55.02 -9.49 17.76
C ARG A 348 54.83 -8.15 17.01
N ILE A 349 54.51 -6.99 17.62
CA ILE A 349 54.65 -6.36 18.96
C ILE A 349 56.05 -5.81 19.30
N ARG A 350 56.22 -4.46 19.23
CA ARG A 350 56.68 -3.49 20.29
C ARG A 350 56.88 -2.09 19.63
N VAL A 351 56.37 -0.96 20.14
CA VAL A 351 56.78 -0.17 21.35
C VAL A 351 58.23 0.36 21.18
N ALA A 352 58.60 1.64 21.33
CA ALA A 352 57.98 2.88 21.87
C ALA A 352 58.47 4.12 21.05
N ASP A 353 58.27 5.43 21.36
CA ASP A 353 57.53 6.16 22.42
C ASP A 353 57.21 7.62 21.96
N MET A 354 56.65 8.44 22.86
CA MET A 354 56.53 9.92 22.84
C MET A 354 57.66 10.54 23.75
N PRO A 355 57.79 11.87 24.11
CA PRO A 355 56.71 12.87 24.35
C PRO A 355 57.00 14.40 24.17
N LYS A 356 55.93 15.22 24.30
CA LYS A 356 55.86 16.65 24.80
C LYS A 356 56.60 17.77 24.02
N GLY A 357 56.07 19.00 23.86
CA GLY A 357 54.74 19.57 24.18
C GLY A 357 54.79 21.07 24.56
N LYS A 358 53.61 21.74 24.61
CA LYS A 358 53.33 23.08 25.24
C LYS A 358 53.93 24.33 24.53
N ASN A 359 53.38 25.57 24.59
CA ASN A 359 52.21 26.16 25.30
C ASN A 359 51.80 27.53 24.67
N GLY A 360 50.54 27.96 24.89
CA GLY A 360 50.11 29.38 25.06
C GLY A 360 49.71 30.15 23.77
N SER A 361 48.48 30.64 23.54
CA SER A 361 47.55 31.51 24.31
C SER A 361 47.83 33.02 24.17
N ILE A 362 46.85 33.80 23.67
CA ILE A 362 46.30 35.07 24.24
C ILE A 362 45.48 35.90 23.20
N VAL A 363 44.18 36.12 23.53
CA VAL A 363 43.32 37.33 23.38
C VAL A 363 43.12 38.04 22.02
N GLY A 364 41.84 38.36 21.72
CA GLY A 364 41.42 39.46 20.84
C GLY A 364 39.89 39.56 20.70
N SER A 365 39.25 40.61 21.23
CA SER A 365 37.81 40.90 21.13
C SER A 365 37.53 42.24 20.43
N ILE A 366 36.39 42.39 19.74
CA ILE A 366 35.65 43.63 19.36
C ILE A 366 34.38 43.13 18.60
N VAL A 367 33.11 43.38 18.98
CA VAL A 367 32.31 44.63 19.12
C VAL A 367 32.04 45.29 17.74
N ALA A 368 30.86 45.79 17.35
CA ALA A 368 29.44 45.53 17.65
C ALA A 368 28.58 46.29 16.59
N ASP A 369 27.26 46.07 16.64
CA ASP A 369 26.18 47.06 16.39
C ASP A 369 25.63 47.43 14.98
N ASN A 370 24.30 47.66 15.03
CA ASN A 370 23.39 48.38 14.12
C ASN A 370 23.00 47.74 12.75
N GLY A 371 21.71 47.76 12.35
CA GLY A 371 20.51 48.22 13.08
C GLY A 371 19.25 48.31 12.21
N LEU A 372 18.09 48.53 12.89
CA LEU A 372 16.69 48.62 12.40
C LEU A 372 16.00 47.30 12.02
#